data_AF-A0A6J4QMA0-F1
#
_entry.id   AF-A0A6J4QMA0-F1
#
_cell.length_a   1.000
_cell.length_b   1.000
_cell.length_c   1.000
_cell.angle_alpha   90.00
_cell.angle_beta   90.00
_cell.angle_gamma   90.00
#
_symmetry.space_group_name_H-M   'P 1'
#
loop_
_entity.id
_entity.type
_entity.pdbx_description
1 polymer ?
#
loop_
_entity_poly.entity_id
_entity_poly.type
_entity_poly.pdbx_seq_one_letter_code
_entity_poly.pdbx_strand_id
1 'polypeptide(L)'
;MGDPDRTWREDVSRLAWLRLALAAGLVMGMLLSPNLWVSARSYPLTPLWDAVPPLPYPADYALFGLFLALVTGVGVARGRAVGWLAATALALAVFFALGDTSRLQPWFYQYSFMLMALCLFGWGRIGVLDALNACRLIVAATYFWSGLQKANMGFFHSLYPWLVGPLTARLPD
;
A
#
# COMPACT_ATOMS: atom_id res chain seq x y z
N MET A 1 4.78 6.64 -36.96
CA MET A 1 5.24 5.35 -36.37
C MET A 1 6.31 5.72 -35.35
N GLY A 2 6.03 5.57 -34.05
CA GLY A 2 6.97 5.98 -33.00
C GLY A 2 8.14 5.01 -32.87
N ASP A 3 9.32 5.52 -32.53
CA ASP A 3 10.53 4.72 -32.30
C ASP A 3 10.32 3.75 -31.11
N PRO A 4 10.34 2.42 -31.33
CA PRO A 4 10.11 1.43 -30.28
C PRO A 4 11.15 1.48 -29.16
N ASP A 5 12.38 1.92 -29.44
CA ASP A 5 13.43 2.05 -28.43
C ASP A 5 13.15 3.23 -27.48
N ARG A 6 12.48 4.28 -27.98
CA ARG A 6 12.07 5.42 -27.17
C ARG A 6 10.97 5.02 -26.19
N THR A 7 9.94 4.34 -26.66
CA THR A 7 8.81 3.91 -25.82
C THR A 7 9.27 2.98 -24.70
N TRP A 8 10.21 2.08 -25.02
CA TRP A 8 10.77 1.19 -24.01
C TRP A 8 11.50 1.94 -22.89
N ARG A 9 12.36 2.91 -23.24
CA ARG A 9 13.09 3.74 -22.26
C ARG A 9 12.14 4.56 -21.39
N GLU A 10 11.06 5.08 -21.98
CA GLU A 10 10.01 5.80 -21.24
C GLU A 10 9.33 4.90 -20.21
N ASP A 11 8.96 3.67 -20.58
CA ASP A 11 8.27 2.74 -19.67
C ASP A 11 9.17 2.25 -18.53
N VAL A 12 10.45 1.98 -18.81
CA VAL A 12 11.44 1.66 -17.77
C VAL A 12 11.58 2.83 -16.78
N SER A 13 11.63 4.06 -17.29
CA SER A 13 11.70 5.27 -16.45
C SER A 13 10.44 5.45 -15.61
N ARG A 14 9.26 5.24 -16.19
CA ARG A 14 7.97 5.28 -15.47
C ARG A 14 7.90 4.25 -14.36
N LEU A 15 8.37 3.02 -14.60
CA LEU A 15 8.41 1.99 -13.58
C LEU A 15 9.36 2.34 -12.44
N ALA A 16 10.52 2.93 -12.75
CA ALA A 16 11.45 3.41 -11.74
C ALA A 16 10.81 4.50 -10.85
N TRP A 17 10.13 5.47 -11.45
CA TRP A 17 9.39 6.51 -10.72
C TRP A 17 8.23 5.94 -9.90
N LEU A 18 7.48 4.99 -10.46
CA LEU A 18 6.40 4.30 -9.75
C LEU A 18 6.93 3.58 -8.51
N ARG A 19 8.04 2.83 -8.64
CA ARG A 19 8.69 2.16 -7.51
C ARG A 19 9.11 3.14 -6.42
N LEU A 20 9.72 4.25 -6.81
CA LEU A 20 10.16 5.28 -5.86
C LEU A 20 8.97 5.92 -5.15
N ALA A 21 7.94 6.32 -5.90
CA ALA A 21 6.73 6.93 -5.36
C ALA A 21 5.97 5.96 -4.44
N LEU A 22 5.90 4.67 -4.81
CA LEU A 22 5.29 3.62 -3.99
C LEU A 22 6.07 3.44 -2.68
N ALA A 23 7.38 3.25 -2.77
CA ALA A 23 8.23 3.06 -1.59
C ALA A 23 8.16 4.28 -0.65
N ALA A 24 8.26 5.49 -1.21
CA ALA A 24 8.14 6.73 -0.45
C ALA A 24 6.75 6.88 0.19
N GLY A 25 5.67 6.64 -0.56
CA GLY A 25 4.30 6.72 -0.04
C GLY A 25 4.05 5.73 1.09
N LEU A 26 4.52 4.49 0.95
CA LEU A 26 4.37 3.46 1.97
C LEU A 26 5.19 3.79 3.23
N VAL A 27 6.46 4.21 3.07
CA VAL A 27 7.32 4.65 4.19
C VAL A 27 6.70 5.84 4.91
N MET A 28 6.24 6.86 4.17
CA MET A 28 5.62 8.04 4.77
C MET A 28 4.33 7.69 5.51
N GLY A 29 3.48 6.84 4.94
CA GLY A 29 2.25 6.37 5.61
C GLY A 29 2.55 5.66 6.93
N MET A 30 3.61 4.86 6.97
CA MET A 30 4.06 4.19 8.19
C MET A 30 4.67 5.14 9.22
N LEU A 31 5.49 6.10 8.78
CA LEU A 31 6.10 7.11 9.66
C LEU A 31 5.08 8.10 10.23
N LEU A 32 3.95 8.32 9.55
CA LEU A 32 2.82 9.09 10.07
C LEU A 32 1.97 8.28 11.07
N SER A 33 2.14 6.96 11.14
CA SER A 33 1.36 6.05 11.99
C SER A 33 2.22 5.10 12.85
N PRO A 34 3.32 5.54 13.50
CA PRO A 34 4.28 4.64 14.15
C PRO A 34 3.65 3.81 15.27
N ASN A 35 2.70 4.38 16.02
CA ASN A 35 1.97 3.69 17.09
C ASN A 35 1.10 2.53 16.59
N LEU A 36 0.84 2.43 15.28
CA LEU A 36 0.12 1.31 14.67
C LEU A 36 1.03 0.08 14.50
N TRP A 37 2.33 0.32 14.31
CA TRP A 37 3.31 -0.71 13.96
C TRP A 37 4.02 -1.29 15.19
N VAL A 38 4.11 -0.50 16.26
CA VAL A 38 4.71 -0.88 17.54
C VAL A 38 3.67 -1.50 18.47
N SER A 39 4.07 -2.47 19.29
CA SER A 39 3.17 -3.16 20.23
C SER A 39 2.83 -2.32 21.47
N ALA A 40 3.69 -1.35 21.82
CA ALA A 40 3.50 -0.42 22.92
C ALA A 40 2.48 0.68 22.57
N ARG A 41 1.19 0.38 22.73
CA ARG A 41 0.11 1.34 22.49
C ARG A 41 -1.08 1.11 23.42
N SER A 42 -1.88 2.16 23.63
CA SER A 42 -3.09 2.11 24.48
C SER A 42 -4.24 1.34 23.86
N TYR A 43 -4.25 1.19 22.52
CA TYR A 43 -5.29 0.48 21.79
C TYR A 43 -5.02 -1.04 21.80
N PRO A 44 -6.01 -1.88 22.16
CA PRO A 44 -5.81 -3.32 22.24
C PRO A 44 -5.34 -3.89 20.90
N LEU A 45 -4.49 -4.92 20.97
CA LEU A 45 -4.11 -5.68 19.79
C LEU A 45 -5.28 -6.60 19.43
N THR A 46 -5.65 -6.61 18.15
CA THR A 46 -6.70 -7.49 17.61
C THR A 46 -6.06 -8.51 16.67
N PRO A 47 -5.33 -9.51 17.22
CA PRO A 47 -4.70 -10.53 16.39
C PRO A 47 -5.76 -11.35 15.67
N LEU A 48 -5.43 -11.85 14.48
CA LEU A 48 -6.33 -12.71 13.72
C LEU A 48 -6.45 -14.11 14.35
N TRP A 49 -5.43 -14.52 15.10
CA TRP A 49 -5.40 -15.74 15.89
C TRP A 49 -4.87 -15.47 17.30
N ASP A 50 -5.58 -15.95 18.32
CA ASP A 50 -5.21 -15.80 19.74
C ASP A 50 -3.88 -16.46 20.12
N ALA A 51 -3.37 -17.35 19.26
CA ALA A 51 -2.12 -18.08 19.48
C ALA A 51 -0.84 -17.25 19.24
N VAL A 52 -0.95 -16.04 18.67
CA VAL A 52 0.22 -15.20 18.37
C VAL A 52 0.44 -14.21 19.51
N PRO A 53 1.46 -14.41 20.37
CA PRO A 53 1.75 -13.46 21.43
C PRO A 53 2.17 -12.11 20.83
N PRO A 54 1.88 -10.99 21.53
CA PRO A 54 2.31 -9.68 21.09
C PRO A 54 3.85 -9.62 21.02
N LEU A 55 4.39 -8.95 20.00
CA LEU A 55 5.83 -8.81 19.88
C LEU A 55 6.39 -8.04 21.08
N PRO A 56 7.39 -8.60 21.79
CA PRO A 56 8.00 -7.93 22.92
C PRO A 56 8.88 -6.78 22.44
N TYR A 57 8.99 -5.76 23.28
CA TYR A 57 10.03 -4.76 23.13
C TYR A 57 11.42 -5.41 23.31
N PRO A 58 12.43 -5.12 22.48
CA PRO A 58 12.48 -4.14 21.38
C PRO A 58 12.25 -4.74 19.98
N ALA A 59 11.80 -6.00 19.89
CA ALA A 59 11.68 -6.72 18.63
C ALA A 59 10.65 -6.09 17.68
N ASP A 60 9.61 -5.46 18.22
CA ASP A 60 8.61 -4.70 17.47
C ASP A 60 9.22 -3.50 16.72
N TYR A 61 10.04 -2.69 17.39
CA TYR A 61 10.78 -1.59 16.76
C TYR A 61 11.79 -2.09 15.74
N ALA A 62 12.49 -3.20 16.02
CA ALA A 62 13.45 -3.78 15.09
C ALA A 62 12.77 -4.28 13.81
N LEU A 63 11.63 -4.97 13.91
CA LEU A 63 10.86 -5.39 12.74
C LEU A 63 10.25 -4.21 11.98
N PHE A 64 9.80 -3.17 12.69
CA PHE A 64 9.32 -1.96 12.06
C PHE A 64 10.43 -1.27 11.24
N GLY A 65 11.61 -1.08 11.85
CA GLY A 65 12.78 -0.52 11.15
C GLY A 65 13.23 -1.39 9.97
N LEU A 66 13.24 -2.71 10.14
CA LEU A 66 13.54 -3.66 9.06
C LEU A 66 12.55 -3.53 7.90
N PHE A 67 11.25 -3.40 8.18
CA PHE A 67 10.24 -3.23 7.15
C PHE A 67 10.46 -1.93 6.36
N LEU A 68 10.71 -0.81 7.05
CA LEU A 68 11.04 0.45 6.41
C LEU A 68 12.28 0.32 5.51
N ALA A 69 13.34 -0.31 6.01
CA ALA A 69 14.56 -0.54 5.24
C ALA A 69 14.32 -1.40 3.99
N LEU A 70 13.51 -2.46 4.10
CA LEU A 70 13.14 -3.31 2.97
C LEU A 70 12.36 -2.53 1.91
N VAL A 71 11.35 -1.74 2.31
CA VAL A 71 10.54 -0.93 1.40
C VAL A 71 11.38 0.16 0.72
N THR A 72 12.21 0.89 1.48
CA THR A 72 13.17 1.84 0.90
C THR A 72 14.11 1.14 -0.08
N GLY A 73 14.59 -0.05 0.30
CA GLY A 73 15.39 -0.93 -0.55
C GLY A 73 14.71 -1.24 -1.88
N VAL A 74 13.41 -1.58 -1.89
CA VAL A 74 12.65 -1.79 -3.12
C VAL A 74 12.70 -0.56 -4.03
N GLY A 75 12.59 0.65 -3.48
CA GLY A 75 12.64 1.90 -4.24
C GLY A 75 14.00 2.17 -4.91
N VAL A 76 15.10 1.87 -4.23
CA VAL A 76 16.47 2.22 -4.68
C VAL A 76 17.23 1.08 -5.36
N ALA A 77 16.93 -0.17 -5.04
CA ALA A 77 17.63 -1.34 -5.58
C ALA A 77 17.36 -1.53 -7.08
N ARG A 78 18.23 -2.28 -7.77
CA ARG A 78 18.13 -2.57 -9.20
C ARG A 78 18.15 -4.07 -9.47
N GLY A 79 17.62 -4.46 -10.64
CA GLY A 79 17.64 -5.85 -11.10
C GLY A 79 16.88 -6.80 -10.18
N ARG A 80 17.43 -8.02 -10.00
CA ARG A 80 16.75 -9.10 -9.26
C ARG A 80 16.61 -8.86 -7.76
N ALA A 81 17.43 -7.99 -7.19
CA ALA A 81 17.34 -7.61 -5.78
C ALA A 81 15.96 -7.01 -5.42
N VAL A 82 15.34 -6.32 -6.37
CA VAL A 82 13.98 -5.75 -6.22
C VAL A 82 12.97 -6.83 -5.88
N GLY A 83 13.04 -7.97 -6.58
CA GLY A 83 12.10 -9.07 -6.39
C GLY A 83 12.20 -9.66 -5.00
N TRP A 84 13.43 -9.93 -4.56
CA TRP A 84 13.70 -10.46 -3.22
C TRP A 84 13.30 -9.48 -2.11
N LEU A 85 13.66 -8.20 -2.23
CA LEU A 85 13.29 -7.18 -1.26
C LEU A 85 11.77 -7.02 -1.15
N ALA A 86 11.06 -7.00 -2.29
CA ALA A 86 9.61 -6.93 -2.31
C ALA A 86 8.97 -8.20 -1.72
N ALA A 87 9.50 -9.39 -2.03
CA ALA A 87 9.03 -10.65 -1.45
C ALA A 87 9.19 -10.68 0.07
N THR A 88 10.36 -10.29 0.59
CA THR A 88 10.60 -10.22 2.04
C THR A 88 9.73 -9.17 2.71
N ALA A 89 9.55 -7.99 2.09
CA ALA A 89 8.63 -6.97 2.57
C ALA A 89 7.19 -7.50 2.62
N LEU A 90 6.73 -8.23 1.60
CA LEU A 90 5.39 -8.83 1.57
C LEU A 90 5.19 -9.89 2.65
N ALA A 91 6.17 -10.76 2.87
CA ALA A 91 6.13 -11.75 3.94
C ALA A 91 5.99 -11.06 5.31
N LEU A 92 6.74 -9.99 5.53
CA LEU A 92 6.68 -9.21 6.75
C LEU A 92 5.36 -8.41 6.88
N ALA A 93 4.80 -7.93 5.76
CA ALA A 93 3.49 -7.29 5.73
C ALA A 93 2.37 -8.25 6.16
N VAL A 94 2.40 -9.50 5.66
CA VAL A 94 1.47 -10.56 6.08
C VAL A 94 1.64 -10.87 7.55
N PHE A 95 2.88 -11.01 8.02
CA PHE A 95 3.15 -11.22 9.45
C PHE A 95 2.57 -10.11 10.33
N PHE A 96 2.74 -8.84 9.94
CA PHE A 96 2.14 -7.72 10.66
C PHE A 96 0.61 -7.76 10.67
N ALA A 97 -0.02 -8.05 9.53
CA ALA A 97 -1.47 -8.13 9.40
C ALA A 97 -2.09 -9.28 10.21
N LEU A 98 -1.38 -10.42 10.31
CA LEU A 98 -1.82 -11.55 11.15
C LEU A 98 -1.74 -11.23 12.64
N GLY A 99 -0.70 -10.50 13.06
CA GLY A 99 -0.54 -10.08 14.46
C GLY A 99 -1.51 -8.98 14.88
N ASP A 100 -2.06 -8.21 13.94
CA ASP A 100 -3.02 -7.16 14.22
C ASP A 100 -3.81 -6.75 12.97
N THR A 101 -5.10 -7.08 12.94
CA THR A 101 -6.00 -6.74 11.83
C THR A 101 -6.20 -5.24 11.66
N SER A 102 -6.00 -4.44 12.73
CA SER A 102 -6.09 -2.98 12.66
C SER A 102 -5.02 -2.35 11.75
N ARG A 103 -3.95 -3.10 11.43
CA ARG A 103 -2.91 -2.67 10.48
C ARG A 103 -3.33 -2.76 9.02
N LEU A 104 -4.41 -3.48 8.69
CA LEU A 104 -4.95 -3.59 7.33
C LEU A 104 -5.73 -2.33 6.92
N GLN A 105 -5.10 -1.17 7.07
CA GLN A 105 -5.65 0.09 6.57
C GLN A 105 -5.71 0.08 5.03
N PRO A 106 -6.65 0.83 4.41
CA PRO A 106 -6.85 0.79 2.97
C PRO A 106 -5.62 0.99 2.11
N TRP A 107 -4.78 1.95 2.50
CA TRP A 107 -3.53 2.24 1.81
C TRP A 107 -2.52 1.10 1.94
N PHE A 108 -2.47 0.42 3.09
CA PHE A 108 -1.45 -0.60 3.36
C PHE A 108 -1.65 -1.84 2.49
N TYR A 109 -2.88 -2.35 2.38
CA TYR A 109 -3.13 -3.49 1.49
C TYR A 109 -2.98 -3.11 0.02
N GLN A 110 -3.38 -1.89 -0.38
CA GLN A 110 -3.24 -1.44 -1.76
C GLN A 110 -1.77 -1.39 -2.18
N TYR A 111 -0.91 -0.78 -1.35
CA TYR A 111 0.54 -0.77 -1.60
C TYR A 111 1.15 -2.16 -1.52
N SER A 112 0.64 -3.05 -0.67
CA SER A 112 1.07 -4.46 -0.62
C SER A 112 0.78 -5.18 -1.95
N PHE A 113 -0.39 -5.02 -2.54
CA PHE A 113 -0.67 -5.60 -3.86
C PHE A 113 0.22 -5.01 -4.97
N MET A 114 0.52 -3.71 -4.91
CA MET A 114 1.43 -3.09 -5.87
C MET A 114 2.88 -3.58 -5.65
N LEU A 115 3.32 -3.82 -4.42
CA LEU A 115 4.60 -4.48 -4.11
C LEU A 115 4.64 -5.91 -4.68
N MET A 116 3.52 -6.64 -4.67
CA MET A 116 3.44 -7.96 -5.30
C MET A 116 3.72 -7.90 -6.80
N ALA A 117 3.18 -6.90 -7.51
CA ALA A 117 3.51 -6.69 -8.91
C ALA A 117 5.01 -6.39 -9.11
N LEU A 118 5.62 -5.58 -8.25
CA LEU A 118 7.06 -5.29 -8.29
C LEU A 118 7.93 -6.51 -7.94
N CYS A 119 7.44 -7.40 -7.06
CA CYS A 119 8.08 -8.66 -6.73
C CYS A 119 8.21 -9.56 -7.97
N LEU A 120 7.08 -9.78 -8.64
CA LEU A 120 7.03 -10.58 -9.88
C LEU A 120 7.90 -9.97 -10.98
N PHE A 121 7.90 -8.65 -11.11
CA PHE A 121 8.78 -7.93 -12.04
C PHE A 121 10.26 -8.17 -11.70
N GLY A 122 10.66 -8.00 -10.43
CA GLY A 122 12.04 -8.17 -10.00
C GLY A 122 12.55 -9.61 -10.20
N TRP A 123 11.68 -10.61 -10.11
CA TRP A 123 12.04 -11.99 -10.45
C TRP A 123 12.06 -12.29 -11.96
N GLY A 124 11.66 -11.34 -12.80
CA GLY A 124 11.57 -11.50 -14.25
C GLY A 124 10.39 -12.36 -14.71
N ARG A 125 9.34 -12.47 -13.88
CA ARG A 125 8.12 -13.24 -14.22
C ARG A 125 7.16 -12.44 -15.09
N ILE A 126 7.25 -11.11 -15.05
CA ILE A 126 6.43 -10.18 -15.83
C ILE A 126 7.32 -9.07 -16.40
N GLY A 127 6.91 -8.47 -17.51
CA GLY A 127 7.60 -7.33 -18.12
C GLY A 127 7.33 -6.00 -17.40
N VAL A 128 8.02 -4.94 -17.84
CA VAL A 128 7.81 -3.57 -17.30
C VAL A 128 6.38 -3.09 -17.55
N LEU A 129 5.87 -3.29 -18.77
CA LEU A 129 4.50 -2.90 -19.13
C LEU A 129 3.46 -3.64 -18.31
N ASP A 130 3.66 -4.94 -18.09
CA ASP A 130 2.76 -5.77 -17.28
C ASP A 130 2.73 -5.29 -15.82
N ALA A 131 3.89 -4.96 -15.25
CA ALA A 131 3.98 -4.41 -13.90
C ALA A 131 3.27 -3.05 -13.77
N LEU A 132 3.44 -2.17 -14.75
CA LEU A 132 2.74 -0.88 -14.81
C LEU A 132 1.22 -1.08 -14.94
N ASN A 133 0.79 -1.99 -15.81
CA ASN A 133 -0.63 -2.28 -16.04
C ASN A 133 -1.27 -2.96 -14.83
N ALA A 134 -0.57 -3.87 -14.15
CA ALA A 134 -1.03 -4.46 -12.90
C ALA A 134 -1.25 -3.37 -11.83
N CYS A 135 -0.31 -2.43 -11.68
CA CYS A 135 -0.46 -1.32 -10.75
C CYS A 135 -1.64 -0.39 -11.11
N ARG A 136 -1.82 -0.09 -12.40
CA ARG A 136 -2.98 0.69 -12.89
C ARG A 136 -4.29 -0.03 -12.60
N LEU A 137 -4.34 -1.34 -12.85
CA LEU A 137 -5.52 -2.17 -12.59
C LEU A 137 -5.86 -2.20 -11.09
N ILE A 138 -4.86 -2.35 -10.22
CA ILE A 138 -5.05 -2.32 -8.77
C ILE A 138 -5.68 -0.99 -8.34
N VAL A 139 -5.14 0.14 -8.82
CA VAL A 139 -5.70 1.47 -8.52
C VAL A 139 -7.13 1.58 -9.05
N ALA A 140 -7.34 1.28 -10.33
CA ALA A 140 -8.66 1.36 -10.97
C ALA A 140 -9.70 0.51 -10.24
N ALA A 141 -9.36 -0.75 -9.91
CA ALA A 141 -10.22 -1.66 -9.17
C ALA A 141 -10.52 -1.15 -7.75
N THR A 142 -9.51 -0.59 -7.06
CA THR A 142 -9.69 -0.05 -5.69
C THR A 142 -10.67 1.12 -5.69
N TYR A 143 -10.50 2.08 -6.60
CA TYR A 143 -11.41 3.23 -6.71
C TYR A 143 -12.79 2.84 -7.21
N PHE A 144 -12.86 1.94 -8.19
CA PHE A 144 -14.13 1.42 -8.69
C PHE A 144 -14.94 0.73 -7.57
N TRP A 145 -14.30 -0.19 -6.84
CA TRP A 145 -14.94 -0.90 -5.74
C TRP A 145 -15.34 0.04 -4.60
N SER A 146 -14.47 0.99 -4.25
CA SER A 146 -14.77 2.00 -3.23
C SER A 146 -15.96 2.88 -3.61
N GLY A 147 -16.11 3.21 -4.90
CA GLY A 147 -17.27 3.92 -5.42
C GLY A 147 -18.55 3.08 -5.35
N LEU A 148 -18.46 1.81 -5.74
CA LEU A 148 -19.59 0.88 -5.67
C LEU A 148 -20.10 0.69 -4.23
N GLN A 149 -19.19 0.61 -3.26
CA GLN A 149 -19.55 0.52 -1.83
C GLN A 149 -20.29 1.78 -1.32
N LYS A 150 -20.11 2.95 -1.96
CA LYS A 150 -20.86 4.17 -1.63
C LYS A 150 -22.25 4.19 -2.25
N ALA A 151 -22.56 3.32 -3.20
CA ALA A 151 -23.89 3.21 -3.79
C ALA A 151 -24.85 2.40 -2.91
N ASN A 152 -25.00 2.81 -1.64
CA ASN A 152 -25.92 2.21 -0.68
C ASN A 152 -26.90 3.25 -0.12
N MET A 153 -28.09 2.81 0.32
CA MET A 153 -29.13 3.73 0.81
C MET A 153 -28.67 4.59 1.99
N GLY A 154 -27.82 4.05 2.89
CA GLY A 154 -27.29 4.80 4.03
C GLY A 154 -26.41 5.99 3.61
N PHE A 155 -25.67 5.86 2.51
CA PHE A 155 -24.88 6.97 1.98
C PHE A 155 -25.78 8.13 1.52
N PHE A 156 -26.85 7.84 0.77
CA PHE A 156 -27.75 8.88 0.24
C PHE A 156 -28.61 9.53 1.31
N HIS A 157 -29.06 8.77 2.31
CA HIS A 157 -29.95 9.30 3.35
C HIS A 157 -29.22 9.97 4.51
N SER A 158 -28.03 9.49 4.86
CA SER A 158 -27.33 9.98 6.06
C SER A 158 -26.07 10.77 5.72
N LEU A 159 -25.21 10.22 4.84
CA LEU A 159 -23.89 10.80 4.62
C LEU A 159 -23.92 11.99 3.65
N TYR A 160 -24.70 11.87 2.56
CA TYR A 160 -24.79 12.89 1.53
C TYR A 160 -25.38 14.22 2.04
N PRO A 161 -26.50 14.25 2.79
CA PRO A 161 -27.04 15.50 3.32
C PRO A 161 -26.08 16.18 4.31
N TRP A 162 -25.40 15.41 5.15
CA TRP A 162 -24.38 15.93 6.06
C TRP A 162 -23.17 16.52 5.28
N LEU A 163 -22.74 15.86 4.21
CA LEU A 163 -21.58 16.27 3.43
C LEU A 163 -21.84 17.54 2.63
N VAL A 164 -23.06 17.71 2.10
CA VAL A 164 -23.45 18.85 1.28
C VAL A 164 -24.03 20.00 2.12
N GLY A 165 -24.53 19.73 3.33
CA GLY A 165 -25.13 20.70 4.24
C GLY A 165 -24.35 22.01 4.42
N PRO A 166 -23.02 21.98 4.67
CA PRO A 166 -22.22 23.20 4.81
C PRO A 166 -22.13 24.05 3.53
N LEU A 167 -22.28 23.42 2.36
CA LEU A 167 -22.26 24.10 1.05
C LEU A 167 -23.62 24.69 0.72
N THR A 168 -24.70 23.95 0.97
CA THR A 168 -26.07 24.44 0.75
C THR A 168 -26.45 25.54 1.73
N ALA A 169 -25.94 25.51 2.96
CA ALA A 169 -26.15 26.58 3.94
C ALA A 169 -25.50 27.93 3.57
N ARG A 170 -24.64 27.97 2.55
CA ARG A 170 -23.96 29.20 2.07
C ARG A 170 -24.44 29.67 0.70
N LEU A 171 -25.34 28.92 0.06
CA LEU A 171 -25.95 29.35 -1.19
C LEU A 171 -27.17 30.24 -0.87
N PRO A 172 -27.31 31.41 -1.52
CA PRO A 172 -28.56 32.17 -1.46
C PRO A 172 -29.66 31.37 -2.18
N ASP A 173 -30.88 31.47 -1.67
CA ASP A 173 -32.08 30.81 -2.19
C ASP A 173 -32.35 31.12 -3.68
#